data_AF-A0A4P2Q4S3-F1
#
_entry.id   AF-A0A4P2Q4S3-F1
#
_cell.length_a   1.000
_cell.length_b   1.000
_cell.length_c   1.000
_cell.angle_alpha   90.00
_cell.angle_beta   90.00
_cell.angle_gamma   90.00
#
_symmetry.space_group_name_H-M   'P 1'
#
loop_
_entity.id
_entity.type
_entity.pdbx_description
1 polymer ?
#
loop_
_entity_poly.entity_id
_entity_poly.type
_entity_poly.pdbx_seq_one_letter_code
_entity_poly.pdbx_strand_id
1 'polypeptide(L)'
;MMGRTPELPSEQAGAIDHEDVDEVIALAARLAEADKDRLSVEDLERIGAELEIPPHQVRRAVEELGRRRQREAARRAATRRRLVWAGAALSALVLLLGALTLSARASLEQARAEAQRRRAQVENVVERRERTRARHEGAAPSPERDAELAGADNRVSIERRRYDEGASAYNALASGLSEQLAARLFGLPARVPLSNEIGSW
;
A
#
# COMPACT_ATOMS: atom_id res chain seq x y z
N MET A 1 -23.75 35.81 -68.77
CA MET A 1 -23.04 34.54 -68.95
C MET A 1 -21.63 34.70 -68.42
N MET A 2 -21.25 33.87 -67.42
CA MET A 2 -19.89 33.45 -67.03
C MET A 2 -18.87 34.56 -66.69
N GLY A 3 -18.38 34.73 -65.46
CA GLY A 3 -18.01 33.73 -64.44
C GLY A 3 -16.50 33.46 -64.50
N ARG A 4 -15.70 34.26 -63.79
CA ARG A 4 -14.33 33.92 -63.38
C ARG A 4 -14.08 34.45 -61.97
N THR A 5 -14.29 33.58 -61.00
CA THR A 5 -13.79 33.70 -59.64
C THR A 5 -12.28 33.41 -59.66
N PRO A 6 -11.42 34.22 -59.05
CA PRO A 6 -10.09 33.76 -58.69
C PRO A 6 -10.22 32.77 -57.53
N GLU A 7 -9.75 31.54 -57.74
CA GLU A 7 -9.58 30.56 -56.66
C GLU A 7 -8.61 31.13 -55.63
N LEU A 8 -9.09 31.30 -54.39
CA LEU A 8 -8.22 31.46 -53.24
C LEU A 8 -7.70 30.05 -52.87
N PRO A 9 -6.38 29.84 -52.74
CA PRO A 9 -5.85 28.55 -52.34
C PRO A 9 -6.37 28.18 -50.95
N SER A 10 -7.04 27.02 -50.92
CA SER A 10 -7.54 26.32 -49.75
C SER A 10 -6.44 25.98 -48.76
N GLU A 11 -6.74 26.22 -47.48
CA GLU A 11 -6.27 25.48 -46.30
C GLU A 11 -4.82 24.98 -46.32
N GLN A 12 -3.94 25.77 -45.71
CA GLN A 12 -2.92 25.17 -44.84
C GLN A 12 -3.45 25.20 -43.41
N ALA A 13 -4.40 24.30 -43.12
CA ALA A 13 -4.60 23.81 -41.76
C ALA A 13 -3.46 22.82 -41.48
N GLY A 14 -2.25 23.37 -41.30
CA GLY A 14 -1.10 22.60 -40.83
C GLY A 14 -1.44 22.06 -39.45
N ALA A 15 -1.41 20.74 -39.30
CA ALA A 15 -1.44 20.08 -38.02
C ALA A 15 -0.35 20.71 -37.15
N ILE A 16 -0.74 21.43 -36.10
CA ILE A 16 0.19 21.99 -35.13
C ILE A 16 0.93 20.81 -34.51
N ASP A 17 2.24 20.75 -34.73
CA ASP A 17 3.08 19.70 -34.19
C ASP A 17 3.10 19.81 -32.67
N HIS A 18 3.06 18.68 -31.96
CA HIS A 18 2.98 18.69 -30.50
C HIS A 18 4.22 19.33 -29.84
N GLU A 19 5.33 19.43 -30.57
CA GLU A 19 6.58 20.08 -30.15
C GLU A 19 6.45 21.63 -30.11
N ASP A 20 5.63 22.23 -30.99
CA ASP A 20 5.37 23.68 -31.02
C ASP A 20 4.52 24.12 -29.81
N VAL A 21 3.70 23.22 -29.27
CA VAL A 21 2.83 23.51 -28.12
C VAL A 21 3.67 23.73 -26.86
N ASP A 22 4.72 22.94 -26.65
CA ASP A 22 5.60 23.07 -25.48
C ASP A 22 6.45 24.36 -25.56
N GLU A 23 6.87 24.76 -26.75
CA GLU A 23 7.60 26.01 -26.97
C GLU A 23 6.71 27.24 -26.76
N VAL A 24 5.47 27.20 -27.24
CA VAL A 24 4.47 28.25 -27.01
C VAL A 24 4.08 28.31 -25.53
N ILE A 25 3.93 27.17 -24.85
CA ILE A 25 3.67 27.12 -23.39
C ILE A 25 4.86 27.70 -22.62
N ALA A 26 6.10 27.38 -23.00
CA ALA A 26 7.31 27.92 -22.37
C ALA A 26 7.47 29.43 -22.61
N LEU A 27 7.17 29.90 -23.83
CA LEU A 27 7.18 31.32 -24.19
C LEU A 27 6.08 32.09 -23.46
N ALA A 28 4.85 31.55 -23.42
CA ALA A 28 3.75 32.12 -22.66
C ALA A 28 4.05 32.14 -21.15
N ALA A 29 4.71 31.11 -20.61
CA ALA A 29 5.15 31.09 -19.21
C ALA A 29 6.23 32.15 -18.93
N ARG A 30 7.20 32.35 -19.84
CA ARG A 30 8.19 33.44 -19.73
C ARG A 30 7.56 34.82 -19.84
N LEU A 31 6.64 35.01 -20.78
CA LEU A 31 5.93 36.28 -20.97
C LEU A 31 5.04 36.56 -19.75
N ALA A 32 4.27 35.59 -19.28
CA ALA A 32 3.46 35.72 -18.08
C ALA A 32 4.28 36.00 -16.81
N GLU A 33 5.53 35.55 -16.74
CA GLU A 33 6.44 35.86 -15.63
C GLU A 33 7.08 37.26 -15.80
N ALA A 34 7.40 37.67 -17.02
CA ALA A 34 7.93 39.00 -17.34
C ALA A 34 6.90 40.13 -17.18
N ASP A 35 5.61 39.81 -17.26
CA ASP A 35 4.50 40.80 -17.25
C ASP A 35 3.83 40.99 -15.89
N LYS A 36 4.22 40.22 -14.86
CA LYS A 36 3.59 40.29 -13.52
C LYS A 36 3.77 41.64 -12.81
N ASP A 37 4.82 42.39 -13.14
CA ASP A 37 5.28 43.54 -12.35
C ASP A 37 5.58 44.81 -13.19
N ARG A 38 5.21 44.85 -14.47
CA ARG A 38 5.68 45.93 -15.37
C ARG A 38 4.90 47.23 -15.37
N LEU A 39 3.67 47.26 -14.88
CA LEU A 39 2.90 48.50 -14.79
C LEU A 39 3.06 49.07 -13.38
N SER A 40 3.90 50.10 -13.26
CA SER A 40 4.00 50.85 -12.01
C SER A 40 2.66 51.52 -11.70
N VAL A 41 2.42 51.83 -10.42
CA VAL A 41 1.21 52.55 -10.01
C VAL A 41 1.10 53.91 -10.73
N GLU A 42 2.25 54.55 -11.00
CA GLU A 42 2.34 55.80 -11.77
C GLU A 42 1.95 55.61 -13.25
N ASP A 43 2.32 54.49 -13.87
CA ASP A 43 1.91 54.19 -15.26
C ASP A 43 0.39 53.95 -15.37
N LEU A 44 -0.19 53.28 -14.38
CA LEU A 44 -1.63 53.04 -14.30
C LEU A 44 -2.41 54.34 -14.01
N GLU A 45 -1.87 55.24 -13.20
CA GLU A 45 -2.45 56.56 -12.95
C GLU A 45 -2.40 57.44 -14.21
N ARG A 46 -1.32 57.38 -14.98
CA ARG A 46 -1.17 58.07 -16.27
C ARG A 46 -2.18 57.59 -17.31
N ILE A 47 -2.32 56.27 -17.49
CA ILE A 47 -3.30 55.67 -18.41
C ILE A 47 -4.74 55.95 -17.92
N GLY A 48 -4.97 55.89 -16.60
CA GLY A 48 -6.27 56.24 -16.01
C GLY A 48 -6.65 57.69 -16.28
N ALA A 49 -5.69 58.62 -16.24
CA ALA A 49 -5.93 60.03 -16.56
C ALA A 49 -6.30 60.25 -18.03
N GLU A 50 -5.71 59.51 -18.97
CA GLU A 50 -6.07 59.52 -20.40
C GLU A 50 -7.51 59.01 -20.64
N LEU A 51 -8.01 58.14 -19.77
CA LEU A 51 -9.36 57.58 -19.80
C LEU A 51 -10.36 58.32 -18.89
N GLU A 52 -9.99 59.50 -18.38
CA GLU A 52 -10.80 60.33 -17.46
C GLU A 52 -11.16 59.65 -16.12
N ILE A 53 -10.35 58.69 -15.66
CA ILE A 53 -10.53 57.99 -14.39
C ILE A 53 -9.77 58.73 -13.27
N PRO A 54 -10.42 59.09 -12.14
CA PRO A 54 -9.73 59.79 -11.04
C PRO A 54 -8.59 58.96 -10.42
N PRO A 55 -7.43 59.56 -10.09
CA PRO A 55 -6.24 58.84 -9.58
C PRO A 55 -6.51 58.04 -8.29
N HIS A 56 -7.36 58.57 -7.41
CA HIS A 56 -7.74 57.89 -6.17
C HIS A 56 -8.54 56.59 -6.41
N GLN A 57 -9.21 56.45 -7.56
CA GLN A 57 -9.90 55.22 -7.93
C GLN A 57 -8.91 54.17 -8.44
N VAL A 58 -7.95 54.57 -9.27
CA VAL A 58 -6.84 53.70 -9.73
C VAL A 58 -6.07 53.15 -8.53
N ARG A 59 -5.67 54.02 -7.59
CA ARG A 59 -4.90 53.62 -6.40
C ARG A 59 -5.67 52.66 -5.49
N ARG A 60 -6.98 52.87 -5.27
CA ARG A 60 -7.85 51.93 -4.54
C ARG A 60 -7.98 50.57 -5.25
N ALA A 61 -8.14 50.58 -6.57
CA ALA A 61 -8.26 49.35 -7.35
C ALA A 61 -6.98 48.51 -7.30
N VAL A 62 -5.79 49.16 -7.37
CA VAL A 62 -4.49 48.48 -7.23
C VAL A 62 -4.30 47.89 -5.84
N GLU A 63 -4.61 48.64 -4.77
CA GLU A 63 -4.55 48.11 -3.40
C GLU A 63 -5.47 46.90 -3.20
N GLU A 64 -6.70 46.97 -3.72
CA GLU A 64 -7.66 45.88 -3.61
C GLU A 64 -7.24 44.65 -4.41
N LEU A 65 -6.69 44.84 -5.61
CA LEU A 65 -6.12 43.77 -6.44
C LEU A 65 -4.92 43.12 -5.74
N GLY A 66 -4.04 43.90 -5.11
CA GLY A 66 -2.92 43.41 -4.32
C GLY A 66 -3.38 42.55 -3.13
N ARG A 67 -4.40 43.01 -2.38
CA ARG A 67 -5.01 42.24 -1.29
C ARG A 67 -5.67 40.95 -1.79
N ARG A 68 -6.34 40.96 -2.95
CA ARG A 68 -6.91 39.75 -3.57
C ARG A 68 -5.83 38.78 -3.99
N ARG A 69 -4.79 39.22 -4.70
CA ARG A 69 -3.64 38.39 -5.10
C ARG A 69 -2.94 37.77 -3.90
N GLN A 70 -2.71 38.53 -2.82
CA GLN A 70 -2.15 37.99 -1.58
C GLN A 70 -3.05 36.92 -0.96
N ARG A 71 -4.36 37.13 -0.89
CA ARG A 71 -5.32 36.14 -0.38
C ARG A 71 -5.35 34.88 -1.24
N GLU A 72 -5.30 35.01 -2.57
CA GLU A 72 -5.24 33.89 -3.50
C GLU A 72 -3.92 33.13 -3.41
N ALA A 73 -2.79 33.84 -3.31
CA ALA A 73 -1.47 33.25 -3.11
C ALA A 73 -1.39 32.50 -1.77
N ALA A 74 -1.92 33.07 -0.69
CA ALA A 74 -2.00 32.42 0.61
C ALA A 74 -2.89 31.16 0.57
N ARG A 75 -4.04 31.20 -0.14
CA ARG A 75 -4.91 30.03 -0.34
C ARG A 75 -4.21 28.94 -1.17
N ARG A 76 -3.49 29.30 -2.23
CA ARG A 76 -2.70 28.37 -3.06
C ARG A 76 -1.54 27.76 -2.26
N ALA A 77 -0.85 28.53 -1.44
CA ALA A 77 0.20 28.03 -0.57
C ALA A 77 -0.35 27.08 0.51
N ALA A 78 -1.50 27.42 1.12
CA ALA A 78 -2.15 26.58 2.11
C ALA A 78 -2.63 25.24 1.52
N THR A 79 -3.25 25.27 0.33
CA THR A 79 -3.69 24.05 -0.37
C THR A 79 -2.52 23.18 -0.79
N ARG A 80 -1.45 23.74 -1.37
CA ARG A 80 -0.22 22.99 -1.68
C ARG A 80 0.40 22.33 -0.46
N ARG A 81 0.52 23.07 0.65
CA ARG A 81 1.03 22.51 1.92
C ARG A 81 0.18 21.34 2.41
N ARG A 82 -1.16 21.48 2.37
CA ARG A 82 -2.08 20.39 2.75
C ARG A 82 -1.89 19.15 1.87
N LEU A 83 -1.74 19.33 0.56
CA LEU A 83 -1.49 18.21 -0.36
C LEU A 83 -0.15 17.51 -0.10
N VAL A 84 0.92 18.27 0.14
CA VAL A 84 2.22 17.69 0.50
C VAL A 84 2.13 16.90 1.80
N TRP A 85 1.49 17.46 2.84
CA TRP A 85 1.28 16.75 4.10
C TRP A 85 0.37 15.53 3.96
N ALA A 86 -0.67 15.60 3.14
CA ALA A 86 -1.53 14.45 2.86
C ALA A 86 -0.74 13.33 2.15
N GLY A 87 0.10 13.68 1.17
CA GLY A 87 0.98 12.73 0.49
C GLY A 87 2.01 12.11 1.43
N ALA A 88 2.63 12.91 2.31
CA ALA A 88 3.55 12.43 3.32
C ALA A 88 2.87 11.48 4.33
N ALA A 89 1.67 11.83 4.80
CA ALA A 89 0.89 11.00 5.71
C ALA A 89 0.49 9.66 5.06
N LEU A 90 0.06 9.68 3.79
CA LEU A 90 -0.27 8.47 3.05
C LEU A 90 0.96 7.57 2.87
N SER A 91 2.12 8.15 2.52
CA SER A 91 3.37 7.41 2.36
C SER A 91 3.82 6.78 3.69
N ALA A 92 3.71 7.52 4.79
CA ALA A 92 4.00 7.00 6.13
C ALA A 92 3.07 5.84 6.51
N LEU A 93 1.78 5.94 6.17
CA LEU A 93 0.81 4.87 6.40
C LEU A 93 1.16 3.59 5.62
N VAL A 94 1.57 3.73 4.35
CA VAL A 94 1.99 2.59 3.52
C VAL A 94 3.25 1.93 4.10
N LEU A 95 4.25 2.72 4.51
CA LEU A 95 5.46 2.20 5.13
C LEU A 95 5.16 1.47 6.45
N LEU A 96 4.28 2.03 7.28
CA LEU A 96 3.84 1.41 8.53
C LEU A 96 3.12 0.08 8.27
N LEU A 97 2.17 0.06 7.33
CA LEU A 97 1.44 -1.16 6.96
C LEU A 97 2.40 -2.23 6.41
N GLY A 98 3.36 -1.82 5.58
CA GLY A 98 4.42 -2.69 5.07
C GLY A 98 5.25 -3.29 6.20
N ALA A 99 5.73 -2.47 7.14
CA ALA A 99 6.51 -2.92 8.29
C ALA A 99 5.72 -3.92 9.17
N LEU A 100 4.46 -3.62 9.47
CA LEU A 100 3.57 -4.53 10.22
C LEU A 100 3.39 -5.87 9.49
N THR A 101 3.20 -5.84 8.17
CA THR A 101 3.01 -7.04 7.35
C THR A 101 4.27 -7.90 7.30
N LEU A 102 5.46 -7.29 7.17
CA LEU A 102 6.73 -8.01 7.23
C LEU A 102 6.97 -8.63 8.61
N SER A 103 6.66 -7.90 9.68
CA SER A 103 6.76 -8.43 11.04
C SER A 103 5.82 -9.61 11.26
N ALA A 104 4.58 -9.51 10.79
CA ALA A 104 3.58 -10.57 10.86
C ALA A 104 4.00 -11.82 10.06
N ARG A 105 4.69 -11.64 8.93
CA ARG A 105 5.28 -12.76 8.19
C ARG A 105 6.29 -13.53 9.06
N ALA A 106 7.23 -12.83 9.68
CA ALA A 106 8.27 -13.47 10.49
C ALA A 106 7.69 -14.24 11.69
N SER A 107 6.69 -13.69 12.37
CA SER A 107 6.03 -14.36 13.49
C SER A 107 5.26 -15.61 13.05
N LEU A 108 4.54 -15.55 11.92
CA LEU A 108 3.84 -16.70 11.35
C LEU A 108 4.82 -17.80 10.90
N GLU A 109 5.92 -17.45 10.25
CA GLU A 109 6.94 -18.42 9.84
C GLU A 109 7.55 -19.12 11.07
N GLN A 110 7.85 -18.37 12.12
CA GLN A 110 8.38 -18.94 13.37
C GLN A 110 7.38 -19.91 14.02
N ALA A 111 6.11 -19.50 14.16
CA ALA A 111 5.06 -20.34 14.73
C ALA A 111 4.80 -21.60 13.87
N ARG A 112 4.83 -21.45 12.54
CA ARG A 112 4.69 -22.57 11.61
C ARG A 112 5.85 -23.54 11.73
N ALA A 113 7.08 -23.04 11.79
CA ALA A 113 8.27 -23.87 11.94
C ALA A 113 8.23 -24.66 13.25
N GLU A 114 7.74 -24.05 14.34
CA GLU A 114 7.54 -24.74 15.60
C GLU A 114 6.48 -25.84 15.51
N ALA A 115 5.32 -25.57 14.92
CA ALA A 115 4.29 -26.58 14.70
C ALA A 115 4.80 -27.74 13.83
N GLN A 116 5.58 -27.45 12.78
CA GLN A 116 6.20 -28.45 11.92
C GLN A 116 7.25 -29.29 12.67
N ARG A 117 8.08 -28.68 13.52
CA ARG A 117 9.02 -29.42 14.37
C ARG A 117 8.29 -30.39 15.29
N ARG A 118 7.20 -29.95 15.94
CA ARG A 118 6.40 -30.82 16.81
C ARG A 118 5.69 -31.92 16.05
N ARG A 119 5.21 -31.63 14.83
CA ARG A 119 4.64 -32.65 13.95
C ARG A 119 5.63 -33.77 13.66
N ALA A 120 6.88 -33.45 13.30
CA ALA A 120 7.91 -34.45 13.09
C ALA A 120 8.20 -35.29 14.35
N GLN A 121 8.05 -34.72 15.55
CA GLN A 121 8.15 -35.48 16.80
C GLN A 121 7.00 -36.46 16.99
N VAL A 122 5.77 -36.07 16.65
CA VAL A 122 4.62 -36.99 16.66
C VAL A 122 4.86 -38.14 15.69
N GLU A 123 5.32 -37.85 14.47
CA GLU A 123 5.63 -38.87 13.45
C GLU A 123 6.67 -39.88 13.98
N ASN A 124 7.76 -39.39 14.58
CA ASN A 124 8.79 -40.25 15.21
C ASN A 124 8.22 -41.15 16.32
N VAL A 125 7.33 -40.63 17.17
CA VAL A 125 6.76 -41.39 18.29
C VAL A 125 5.68 -42.36 17.81
N VAL A 126 4.91 -42.01 16.78
CA VAL A 126 3.97 -42.92 16.11
C VAL A 126 4.73 -44.09 15.48
N GLU A 127 5.82 -43.83 14.75
CA GLU A 127 6.64 -44.88 14.15
C GLU A 127 7.23 -45.82 15.22
N ARG A 128 7.72 -45.26 16.33
CA ARG A 128 8.19 -46.06 17.48
C ARG A 128 7.08 -46.89 18.09
N ARG A 129 5.86 -46.36 18.20
CA ARG A 129 4.70 -47.11 18.68
C ARG A 129 4.41 -48.29 17.77
N GLU A 130 4.38 -48.09 16.45
CA GLU A 130 4.15 -49.19 15.50
C GLU A 130 5.24 -50.26 15.60
N ARG A 131 6.52 -49.87 15.79
CA ARG A 131 7.61 -50.83 16.07
C ARG A 131 7.40 -51.62 17.35
N THR A 132 6.96 -50.97 18.43
CA THR A 132 6.63 -51.65 19.70
C THR A 132 5.44 -52.60 19.53
N ARG A 133 4.40 -52.21 18.78
CA ARG A 133 3.25 -53.06 18.48
C ARG A 133 3.66 -54.29 17.66
N ALA A 134 4.48 -54.09 16.61
CA ALA A 134 4.97 -55.18 15.77
C ALA A 134 5.83 -56.19 16.55
N ARG A 135 6.65 -55.74 17.51
CA ARG A 135 7.44 -56.64 18.39
C ARG A 135 6.55 -57.58 19.20
N HIS A 136 5.38 -57.12 19.61
CA HIS A 136 4.44 -57.86 20.45
C HIS A 136 3.32 -58.53 19.64
N GLU A 137 3.40 -58.51 18.32
CA GLU A 137 2.46 -59.19 17.44
C GLU A 137 2.60 -60.71 17.62
N GLY A 138 1.50 -61.39 17.95
CA GLY A 138 1.49 -62.83 18.25
C GLY A 138 2.05 -63.22 19.63
N ALA A 139 2.53 -62.27 20.44
CA ALA A 139 2.96 -62.55 21.80
C ALA A 139 1.76 -62.86 22.72
N ALA A 140 1.93 -63.82 23.63
CA ALA A 140 0.90 -64.16 24.61
C ALA A 140 0.56 -62.93 25.48
N PRO A 141 -0.72 -62.73 25.85
CA PRO A 141 -1.10 -61.66 26.77
C PRO A 141 -0.31 -61.72 28.07
N SER A 142 0.37 -60.62 28.39
CA SER A 142 1.12 -60.47 29.64
C SER A 142 0.98 -59.04 30.18
N PRO A 143 1.01 -58.86 31.51
CA PRO A 143 0.96 -57.52 32.11
C PRO A 143 2.08 -56.60 31.63
N GLU A 144 3.26 -57.15 31.35
CA GLU A 144 4.42 -56.40 30.86
C GLU A 144 4.21 -55.87 29.43
N ARG A 145 3.67 -56.72 28.53
CA ARG A 145 3.30 -56.33 27.17
C ARG A 145 2.29 -55.19 27.18
N ASP A 146 1.23 -55.35 27.97
CA ASP A 146 0.14 -54.38 28.01
C ASP A 146 0.63 -53.04 28.59
N ALA A 147 1.54 -53.06 29.57
CA ALA A 147 2.19 -51.86 30.11
C ALA A 147 3.09 -51.17 29.06
N GLU A 148 3.86 -51.91 28.27
CA GLU A 148 4.72 -51.32 27.23
C GLU A 148 3.89 -50.66 26.11
N LEU A 149 2.81 -51.33 25.66
CA LEU A 149 1.87 -50.81 24.67
C LEU A 149 1.15 -49.55 25.19
N ALA A 150 0.61 -49.61 26.41
CA ALA A 150 -0.02 -48.45 27.05
C ALA A 150 0.96 -47.28 27.20
N GLY A 151 2.22 -47.55 27.54
CA GLY A 151 3.28 -46.56 27.60
C GLY A 151 3.56 -45.91 26.24
N ALA A 152 3.54 -46.68 25.15
CA ALA A 152 3.70 -46.17 23.78
C ALA A 152 2.52 -45.29 23.35
N ASP A 153 1.29 -45.70 23.65
CA ASP A 153 0.09 -44.92 23.36
C ASP A 153 0.06 -43.60 24.14
N ASN A 154 0.46 -43.63 25.41
CA ASN A 154 0.55 -42.42 26.24
C ASN A 154 1.58 -41.42 25.67
N ARG A 155 2.74 -41.88 25.20
CA ARG A 155 3.73 -41.00 24.55
C ARG A 155 3.16 -40.33 23.30
N VAL A 156 2.45 -41.07 22.45
CA VAL A 156 1.79 -40.49 21.26
C VAL A 156 0.76 -39.42 21.66
N SER A 157 -0.05 -39.70 22.68
CA SER A 157 -1.05 -38.76 23.19
C SER A 157 -0.42 -37.45 23.68
N ILE A 158 0.68 -37.54 24.45
CA ILE A 158 1.42 -36.38 24.94
C ILE A 158 1.99 -35.54 23.79
N GLU A 159 2.63 -36.17 22.80
CA GLU A 159 3.21 -35.43 21.67
C GLU A 159 2.14 -34.83 20.75
N ARG A 160 1.01 -35.50 20.54
CA ARG A 160 -0.13 -34.93 19.81
C ARG A 160 -0.67 -33.68 20.49
N ARG A 161 -0.80 -33.71 21.83
CA ARG A 161 -1.19 -32.52 22.60
C ARG A 161 -0.19 -31.38 22.45
N ARG A 162 1.12 -31.67 22.49
CA ARG A 162 2.17 -30.67 22.27
C ARG A 162 2.11 -30.06 20.87
N TYR A 163 1.84 -30.88 19.85
CA TYR A 163 1.58 -30.42 18.50
C TYR A 163 0.35 -29.50 18.44
N ASP A 164 -0.76 -29.91 19.04
CA ASP A 164 -2.01 -29.13 19.06
C ASP A 164 -1.85 -27.77 19.73
N GLU A 165 -1.07 -27.70 20.81
CA GLU A 165 -0.69 -26.43 21.43
C GLU A 165 0.07 -25.52 20.45
N GLY A 166 0.98 -26.08 19.65
CA GLY A 166 1.72 -25.34 18.64
C GLY A 166 0.85 -24.91 17.45
N ALA A 167 0.01 -25.81 16.95
CA ALA A 167 -0.94 -25.52 15.87
C ALA A 167 -1.98 -24.47 16.31
N SER A 168 -2.47 -24.54 17.54
CA SER A 168 -3.39 -23.55 18.11
C SER A 168 -2.73 -22.19 18.27
N ALA A 169 -1.47 -22.12 18.68
CA ALA A 169 -0.71 -20.87 18.75
C ALA A 169 -0.55 -20.23 17.36
N TYR A 170 -0.24 -21.03 16.33
CA TYR A 170 -0.23 -20.55 14.95
C TYR A 170 -1.60 -20.00 14.54
N ASN A 171 -2.66 -20.76 14.79
CA ASN A 171 -4.03 -20.39 14.39
C ASN A 171 -4.51 -19.12 15.09
N ALA A 172 -4.15 -18.93 16.37
CA ALA A 172 -4.43 -17.71 17.10
C ALA A 172 -3.72 -16.50 16.48
N LEU A 173 -2.42 -16.63 16.15
CA LEU A 173 -1.66 -15.58 15.47
C LEU A 173 -2.23 -15.26 14.09
N ALA A 174 -2.51 -16.29 13.28
CA ALA A 174 -3.03 -16.16 11.92
C ALA A 174 -4.42 -15.50 11.82
N SER A 175 -5.12 -15.31 12.94
CA SER A 175 -6.41 -14.62 12.98
C SER A 175 -6.32 -13.09 12.90
N GLY A 176 -5.14 -12.50 13.12
CA GLY A 176 -4.94 -11.04 13.06
C GLY A 176 -5.03 -10.47 11.63
N LEU A 177 -5.38 -9.17 11.51
CA LEU A 177 -5.54 -8.51 10.19
C LEU A 177 -4.22 -8.44 9.41
N SER A 178 -3.13 -8.04 10.07
CA SER A 178 -1.78 -8.01 9.49
C SER A 178 -1.29 -9.39 9.09
N GLU A 179 -1.63 -10.40 9.89
CA GLU A 179 -1.26 -11.80 9.72
C GLU A 179 -2.03 -12.42 8.56
N GLN A 180 -3.33 -12.14 8.43
CA GLN A 180 -4.14 -12.56 7.28
C GLN A 180 -3.62 -11.94 5.97
N LEU A 181 -3.25 -10.65 6.01
CA LEU A 181 -2.65 -9.97 4.85
C LEU A 181 -1.29 -10.60 4.50
N ALA A 182 -0.41 -10.78 5.48
CA ALA A 182 0.88 -11.44 5.30
C ALA A 182 0.72 -12.86 4.75
N ALA A 183 -0.24 -13.63 5.26
CA ALA A 183 -0.50 -14.99 4.80
C ALA A 183 -0.92 -15.03 3.32
N ARG A 184 -1.79 -14.10 2.89
CA ARG A 184 -2.19 -13.99 1.47
C ARG A 184 -1.04 -13.54 0.58
N LEU A 185 -0.30 -12.52 0.97
CA LEU A 185 0.79 -11.96 0.16
C LEU A 185 1.98 -12.91 0.02
N PHE A 186 2.24 -13.72 1.04
CA PHE A 186 3.43 -14.60 1.10
C PHE A 186 3.10 -16.10 1.00
N GLY A 187 1.84 -16.46 0.74
CA GLY A 187 1.43 -17.86 0.57
C GLY A 187 1.55 -18.71 1.84
N LEU A 188 1.41 -18.11 3.02
CA LEU A 188 1.36 -18.85 4.29
C LEU A 188 -0.04 -19.41 4.52
N PRO A 189 -0.19 -20.56 5.20
CA PRO A 189 -1.48 -21.16 5.44
C PRO A 189 -2.32 -20.29 6.38
N ALA A 190 -3.61 -20.12 6.09
CA ALA A 190 -4.49 -19.37 6.99
C ALA A 190 -4.70 -20.06 8.35
N ARG A 191 -4.58 -21.39 8.38
CA ARG A 191 -4.58 -22.22 9.60
C ARG A 191 -3.80 -23.51 9.39
N VAL A 192 -3.30 -24.08 10.47
CA VAL A 192 -2.65 -25.40 10.54
C VAL A 192 -3.64 -26.38 11.20
N PRO A 193 -3.79 -27.60 10.66
CA PRO A 193 -4.74 -28.57 11.19
C PRO A 193 -4.34 -29.09 12.57
N LEU A 194 -5.32 -29.40 13.40
CA LEU A 194 -5.11 -30.06 14.69
C LEU A 194 -4.91 -31.58 14.52
N SER A 195 -4.44 -32.24 15.58
CA SER A 195 -4.06 -33.64 15.57
C SER A 195 -5.21 -34.59 15.25
N ASN A 196 -6.44 -34.19 15.59
CA ASN A 196 -7.68 -34.90 15.28
C ASN A 196 -8.17 -34.68 13.84
N GLU A 197 -7.69 -33.64 13.15
CA GLU A 197 -8.00 -33.34 11.74
C GLU A 197 -7.02 -34.04 10.79
N ILE A 198 -5.88 -34.53 11.29
CA ILE A 198 -4.85 -35.21 10.51
C ILE A 198 -5.18 -36.71 10.41
N GLY A 199 -5.53 -37.16 9.19
CA GLY A 199 -5.89 -38.54 8.92
C GLY A 199 -4.73 -39.54 9.00
N SER A 200 -3.50 -39.08 8.75
CA SER A 200 -2.30 -39.90 8.84
C SER A 200 -1.12 -39.06 9.30
N TRP A 201 -0.34 -39.63 10.21
CA TRP A 201 0.94 -39.09 10.67
C TRP A 201 2.04 -39.73 9.84
#